data_AF-A0A0G1WQB0-F1
#
_entry.id   AF-A0A0G1WQB0-F1
#
_cell.length_a   1.000
_cell.length_b   1.000
_cell.length_c   1.000
_cell.angle_alpha   90.00
_cell.angle_beta   90.00
_cell.angle_gamma   90.00
#
_symmetry.space_group_name_H-M   'P 1'
#
loop_
_entity.id
_entity.type
_entity.pdbx_description
1 polymer ?
#
loop_
_entity_poly.entity_id
_entity_poly.type
_entity_poly.pdbx_seq_one_letter_code
_entity_poly.pdbx_strand_id
1 'polypeptide(L)'
;MKANEAKVGEKYLSKTGIPVTVTGSKAGKVLIKLETTGTTIMVNGDYELKPYDEKGIGKESKLLLKVNGKGKTAGNAKAKNGGSLAAIIDPMLLAGGKTTHEIAAELAKKAGDAGKGKDLEANVRARCWTFKKKGWQVVKDDKKRVKVVQKKA
;
A
#
# COMPACT_ATOMS: atom_id res chain seq x y z
N MET A 1 26.26 -16.56 2.45
CA MET A 1 26.74 -15.18 2.18
C MET A 1 26.40 -14.30 3.36
N LYS A 2 27.21 -13.27 3.66
CA LYS A 2 26.90 -12.36 4.77
C LYS A 2 25.95 -11.25 4.33
N ALA A 3 25.15 -10.72 5.25
CA ALA A 3 24.20 -9.65 4.97
C ALA A 3 24.90 -8.38 4.43
N ASN A 4 26.15 -8.11 4.81
CA ASN A 4 26.91 -6.97 4.31
C ASN A 4 27.36 -7.14 2.84
N GLU A 5 27.43 -8.37 2.35
CA GLU A 5 27.81 -8.69 0.96
C GLU A 5 26.57 -8.83 0.06
N ALA A 6 25.38 -8.72 0.64
CA ALA A 6 24.12 -8.90 -0.06
C ALA A 6 23.73 -7.62 -0.83
N LYS A 7 23.25 -7.80 -2.06
CA LYS A 7 22.82 -6.68 -2.89
C LYS A 7 21.51 -6.11 -2.38
N VAL A 8 21.47 -4.80 -2.19
CA VAL A 8 20.25 -4.09 -1.85
C VAL A 8 19.25 -4.22 -2.99
N GLY A 9 18.03 -4.64 -2.67
CA GLY A 9 16.95 -4.92 -3.61
C GLY A 9 16.83 -6.39 -4.03
N GLU A 10 17.80 -7.25 -3.69
CA GLU A 10 17.72 -8.68 -3.98
C GLU A 10 17.06 -9.49 -2.85
N LYS A 11 16.49 -10.63 -3.26
CA LYS A 11 15.86 -11.60 -2.36
C LYS A 11 16.85 -12.68 -1.96
N TYR A 12 16.79 -13.05 -0.70
CA TYR A 12 17.61 -14.06 -0.07
C TYR A 12 16.75 -14.89 0.88
N LEU A 13 17.32 -15.98 1.40
CA LEU A 13 16.74 -16.76 2.49
C LEU A 13 17.54 -16.53 3.76
N SER A 14 16.86 -16.41 4.89
CA SER A 14 17.50 -16.53 6.20
C SER A 14 18.05 -17.95 6.40
N LYS A 15 18.89 -18.13 7.43
CA LYS A 15 19.35 -19.46 7.87
C LYS A 15 18.22 -20.48 8.06
N THR A 16 17.06 -20.01 8.52
CA THR A 16 15.84 -20.77 8.78
C THR A 16 14.93 -20.96 7.56
N GLY A 17 15.35 -20.52 6.36
CA GLY A 17 14.57 -20.67 5.14
C GLY A 17 13.40 -19.69 5.04
N ILE A 18 13.50 -18.53 5.70
CA ILE A 18 12.52 -17.44 5.58
C ILE A 18 12.98 -16.51 4.45
N PRO A 19 12.13 -16.23 3.45
CA PRO A 19 12.46 -15.29 2.40
C PRO A 19 12.53 -13.86 2.93
N VAL A 20 13.63 -13.19 2.61
CA VAL A 20 13.94 -11.82 3.02
C VAL A 20 14.45 -11.00 1.84
N THR A 21 14.12 -9.72 1.80
CA THR A 21 14.61 -8.76 0.80
C THR A 21 15.52 -7.76 1.49
N VAL A 22 16.74 -7.56 0.99
CA VAL A 22 17.63 -6.53 1.55
C VAL A 22 17.15 -5.16 1.08
N THR A 23 16.85 -4.27 2.03
CA THR A 23 16.28 -2.95 1.73
C THR A 23 17.29 -1.81 1.84
N GLY A 24 18.43 -2.04 2.48
CA GLY A 24 19.52 -1.07 2.58
C GLY A 24 20.38 -1.33 3.82
N SER A 25 21.22 -0.37 4.16
CA SER A 25 21.99 -0.32 5.41
C SER A 25 21.75 1.01 6.13
N LYS A 26 21.63 0.98 7.46
CA LYS A 26 21.49 2.17 8.31
C LYS A 26 22.28 1.96 9.59
N ALA A 27 23.11 2.93 9.95
CA ALA A 27 23.95 2.89 11.15
C ALA A 27 24.82 1.62 11.26
N GLY A 28 25.43 1.18 10.14
CA GLY A 28 26.29 -0.01 10.12
C GLY A 28 25.56 -1.36 10.20
N LYS A 29 24.22 -1.36 10.23
CA LYS A 29 23.37 -2.57 10.23
C LYS A 29 22.61 -2.68 8.92
N VAL A 30 22.38 -3.91 8.48
CA VAL A 30 21.67 -4.22 7.23
C VAL A 30 20.17 -4.34 7.52
N LEU A 31 19.34 -3.63 6.77
CA LEU A 31 17.90 -3.74 6.86
C LEU A 31 17.40 -4.84 5.93
N ILE A 32 16.83 -5.88 6.52
CA ILE A 32 16.16 -6.95 5.78
C ILE A 32 14.66 -6.89 6.03
N LYS A 33 13.89 -7.00 4.96
CA LYS A 33 12.43 -7.09 5.00
C LYS A 33 12.03 -8.55 4.89
N LEU A 34 11.31 -9.05 5.87
CA LEU A 34 10.73 -10.39 5.85
C LEU A 34 9.58 -10.43 4.84
N GLU A 35 9.65 -11.29 3.84
CA GLU A 35 8.56 -11.44 2.85
C GLU A 35 7.35 -12.13 3.46
N THR A 36 7.54 -12.91 4.54
CA THR A 36 6.46 -13.59 5.26
C THR A 36 5.60 -12.62 6.06
N THR A 37 6.19 -11.71 6.82
CA THR A 37 5.46 -10.79 7.72
C THR A 37 5.36 -9.35 7.20
N GLY A 38 6.15 -9.00 6.18
CA GLY A 38 6.30 -7.63 5.69
C GLY A 38 7.10 -6.71 6.61
N THR A 39 7.58 -7.22 7.76
CA THR A 39 8.33 -6.45 8.76
C THR A 39 9.77 -6.24 8.31
N THR A 40 10.27 -5.02 8.49
CA THR A 40 11.69 -4.72 8.32
C THR A 40 12.41 -4.82 9.66
N ILE A 41 13.49 -5.60 9.69
CA ILE A 41 14.35 -5.77 10.85
C ILE A 41 15.78 -5.35 10.49
N MET A 42 16.51 -4.82 11.48
CA MET A 42 17.93 -4.49 11.36
C MET A 42 18.75 -5.66 11.86
N VAL A 43 19.56 -6.24 10.98
CA VAL A 43 20.49 -7.33 11.30
C VAL A 43 21.92 -6.83 11.20
N ASN A 44 22.82 -7.48 11.93
CA ASN A 44 24.24 -7.21 11.82
C ASN A 44 24.79 -7.67 10.47
N GLY A 45 25.90 -7.08 10.04
CA GLY A 45 26.50 -7.38 8.73
C GLY A 45 26.99 -8.82 8.57
N ASP A 46 27.27 -9.52 9.67
CA ASP A 46 27.67 -10.92 9.75
C ASP A 46 26.50 -11.90 9.64
N TYR A 47 25.25 -11.41 9.60
CA TYR A 47 24.07 -12.25 9.51
C TYR A 47 24.10 -13.12 8.24
N GLU A 48 23.97 -14.43 8.43
CA GLU A 48 24.03 -15.40 7.34
C GLU A 48 22.76 -15.37 6.49
N LEU A 49 22.91 -15.01 5.22
CA LEU A 49 21.93 -15.13 4.17
C LEU A 49 22.30 -16.26 3.23
N LYS A 50 21.30 -16.95 2.70
CA LYS A 50 21.42 -17.94 1.65
C LYS A 50 20.83 -17.36 0.35
N PRO A 51 21.34 -17.76 -0.83
CA PRO A 51 20.70 -17.44 -2.09
C PRO A 51 19.22 -17.84 -2.06
N TYR A 52 18.37 -17.06 -2.70
CA TYR A 52 16.95 -17.38 -2.77
C TYR A 52 16.73 -18.65 -3.60
N ASP A 53 16.13 -19.66 -2.99
CA ASP A 53 15.72 -20.90 -3.64
C ASP A 53 14.30 -21.25 -3.19
N GLU A 54 13.36 -21.32 -4.14
CA GLU A 54 11.96 -21.66 -3.88
C GLU A 54 11.78 -23.06 -3.26
N LYS A 55 12.72 -23.99 -3.50
CA LYS A 55 12.74 -25.32 -2.89
C LYS A 55 13.30 -25.31 -1.46
N GLY A 56 14.07 -24.28 -1.10
CA GLY A 56 14.65 -24.06 0.22
C GLY A 56 13.75 -23.29 1.19
N ILE A 57 12.57 -22.85 0.75
CA ILE A 57 11.60 -22.17 1.61
C ILE A 57 10.99 -23.18 2.58
N GLY A 58 11.11 -22.91 3.88
CA GLY A 58 10.50 -23.74 4.92
C GLY A 58 9.00 -23.90 4.70
N LYS A 59 8.44 -25.09 4.98
CA LYS A 59 7.01 -25.38 4.76
C LYS A 59 6.09 -24.35 5.44
N GLU A 60 6.45 -23.91 6.64
CA GLU A 60 5.74 -22.86 7.38
C GLU A 60 5.85 -21.49 6.70
N SER A 61 7.03 -21.12 6.20
CA SER A 61 7.24 -19.88 5.44
C SER A 61 6.45 -19.87 4.13
N LYS A 62 6.32 -21.03 3.46
CA LYS A 62 5.47 -21.19 2.27
C LYS A 62 3.98 -21.04 2.60
N LEU A 63 3.56 -21.57 3.74
CA LEU A 63 2.18 -21.40 4.22
C LEU A 63 1.90 -19.93 4.55
N LEU A 64 2.81 -19.26 5.26
CA LEU A 64 2.73 -17.84 5.61
C LEU A 64 2.75 -16.95 4.36
N LEU A 65 3.57 -17.24 3.37
CA LEU A 65 3.54 -16.55 2.07
C LEU A 65 2.21 -16.72 1.35
N LYS A 66 1.56 -17.88 1.45
CA LYS A 66 0.24 -18.11 0.81
C LYS A 66 -0.88 -17.40 1.57
N VAL A 67 -0.83 -17.39 2.90
CA VAL A 67 -1.82 -16.74 3.77
C VAL A 67 -1.66 -15.21 3.72
N ASN A 68 -0.44 -14.70 3.85
CA ASN A 68 -0.15 -13.25 3.80
C ASN A 68 -0.06 -12.72 2.37
N GLY A 69 0.28 -13.55 1.38
CA GLY A 69 0.26 -13.17 -0.04
C GLY A 69 -1.15 -12.91 -0.59
N LYS A 70 -2.20 -13.41 0.09
CA LYS A 70 -3.60 -13.05 -0.20
C LYS A 70 -4.10 -11.86 0.62
N GLY A 71 -3.31 -11.37 1.59
CA GLY A 71 -3.71 -10.37 2.56
C GLY A 71 -2.77 -9.19 2.58
N LYS A 72 -3.14 -8.13 1.85
CA LYS A 72 -2.48 -6.81 1.75
C LYS A 72 -1.32 -6.77 0.76
N THR A 73 -1.65 -6.26 -0.42
CA THR A 73 -0.85 -5.31 -1.19
C THR A 73 -0.33 -4.17 -0.29
N ALA A 74 0.64 -4.47 0.57
CA ALA A 74 1.60 -3.50 1.10
C ALA A 74 2.76 -3.43 0.10
N GLY A 75 2.40 -3.14 -1.15
CA GLY A 75 3.33 -2.70 -2.17
C GLY A 75 3.80 -1.34 -1.75
N ASN A 76 5.02 -1.29 -1.21
CA ASN A 76 5.82 -0.08 -1.17
C ASN A 76 6.20 0.25 -2.62
N ALA A 77 5.23 0.72 -3.40
CA ALA A 77 5.49 1.48 -4.60
C ALA A 77 5.47 2.93 -4.15
N LYS A 78 6.65 3.54 -4.04
CA LYS A 78 6.83 4.92 -4.45
C LYS A 78 6.32 5.02 -5.90
N ALA A 79 5.01 5.12 -6.08
CA ALA A 79 4.41 5.61 -7.30
C ALA A 79 4.77 7.09 -7.34
N LYS A 80 5.91 7.38 -7.97
CA LYS A 80 6.25 8.73 -8.40
C LYS A 80 5.05 9.23 -9.23
N ASN A 81 4.45 10.32 -8.76
CA ASN A 81 3.56 11.23 -9.51
C ASN A 81 2.18 10.74 -9.96
N GLY A 82 1.53 9.87 -9.19
CA GLY A 82 0.08 9.65 -9.30
C GLY A 82 -0.48 9.37 -7.92
N GLY A 83 -0.91 10.39 -7.18
CA GLY A 83 -1.53 10.20 -5.88
C GLY A 83 -2.64 9.14 -5.96
N SER A 84 -2.77 8.29 -4.94
CA SER A 84 -3.89 7.34 -4.84
C SER A 84 -5.21 8.05 -5.15
N LEU A 85 -6.16 7.40 -5.85
CA LEU A 85 -7.46 7.99 -6.19
C LEU A 85 -8.12 8.63 -4.95
N ALA A 86 -7.94 8.02 -3.78
CA ALA A 86 -8.40 8.57 -2.50
C ALA A 86 -7.81 9.96 -2.18
N ALA A 87 -6.51 10.16 -2.41
CA ALA A 87 -5.83 11.44 -2.17
C ALA A 87 -6.34 12.57 -3.11
N ILE A 88 -6.90 12.22 -4.26
CA ILE A 88 -7.51 13.18 -5.19
C ILE A 88 -8.99 13.41 -4.84
N ILE A 89 -9.72 12.35 -4.45
CA ILE A 89 -11.15 12.40 -4.12
C ILE A 89 -11.40 13.12 -2.79
N ASP A 90 -10.60 12.84 -1.76
CA ASP A 90 -10.85 13.34 -0.39
C ASP A 90 -10.90 14.87 -0.31
N PRO A 91 -9.95 15.64 -0.90
CA PRO A 91 -10.04 17.10 -0.93
C PRO A 91 -11.30 17.61 -1.64
N MET A 92 -11.74 16.96 -2.72
CA MET A 92 -12.95 17.36 -3.45
C MET A 92 -14.22 17.12 -2.62
N LEU A 93 -14.28 16.01 -1.90
CA LEU A 93 -15.39 15.70 -0.99
C LEU A 93 -15.41 16.64 0.22
N LEU A 94 -14.25 17.03 0.74
CA LEU A 94 -14.13 17.96 1.87
C LEU A 94 -14.51 19.39 1.50
N ALA A 95 -14.03 19.88 0.34
CA ALA A 95 -14.41 21.17 -0.20
C ALA A 95 -15.92 21.23 -0.50
N GLY A 96 -16.47 20.12 -1.03
CA GLY A 96 -17.84 20.05 -1.50
C GLY A 96 -18.06 20.86 -2.78
N GLY A 97 -19.34 21.03 -3.17
CA GLY A 97 -19.71 21.86 -4.31
C GLY A 97 -19.74 21.15 -5.67
N LYS A 98 -19.30 19.89 -5.74
CA LYS A 98 -19.34 19.05 -6.94
C LYS A 98 -20.21 17.82 -6.73
N THR A 99 -20.87 17.37 -7.78
CA THR A 99 -21.58 16.09 -7.81
C THR A 99 -20.59 14.93 -7.90
N THR A 100 -21.03 13.71 -7.55
CA THR A 100 -20.22 12.49 -7.72
C THR A 100 -19.69 12.35 -9.15
N HIS A 101 -20.50 12.72 -10.14
CA HIS A 101 -20.16 12.64 -11.56
C HIS A 101 -19.07 13.66 -11.94
N GLU A 102 -19.19 14.90 -11.47
CA GLU A 102 -18.17 15.94 -11.69
C GLU A 102 -16.84 15.60 -11.01
N ILE A 103 -16.88 15.02 -9.80
CA ILE A 103 -15.69 14.52 -9.11
C ILE A 103 -15.06 13.40 -9.91
N ALA A 104 -15.83 12.48 -10.47
CA ALA A 104 -15.32 11.39 -11.30
C ALA A 104 -14.69 11.92 -12.61
N ALA A 105 -15.31 12.91 -13.26
CA ALA A 105 -14.76 13.54 -14.46
C ALA A 105 -13.45 14.29 -14.18
N GLU A 106 -13.34 14.97 -13.03
CA GLU A 106 -12.11 15.64 -12.63
C GLU A 106 -11.04 14.66 -12.16
N LEU A 107 -11.46 13.56 -11.53
CA LEU A 107 -10.59 12.44 -11.19
C LEU A 107 -10.03 11.79 -12.46
N ALA A 108 -10.81 11.63 -13.53
CA ALA A 108 -10.32 11.11 -14.81
C ALA A 108 -9.18 11.98 -15.37
N LYS A 109 -9.32 13.31 -15.26
CA LYS A 109 -8.30 14.27 -15.71
C LYS A 109 -7.03 14.23 -14.85
N LYS A 110 -7.17 14.02 -13.54
CA LYS A 110 -6.06 14.08 -12.55
C LYS A 110 -5.39 12.73 -12.29
N ALA A 111 -6.10 11.63 -12.47
CA ALA A 111 -5.62 10.29 -12.11
C ALA A 111 -4.73 9.65 -13.17
N GLY A 112 -4.74 10.13 -14.41
CA GLY A 112 -3.92 9.56 -15.50
C GLY A 112 -4.11 8.04 -15.59
N ASP A 113 -3.02 7.29 -15.52
CA ASP A 113 -3.04 5.82 -15.53
C ASP A 113 -3.72 5.18 -14.30
N ALA A 114 -3.80 5.89 -13.17
CA ALA A 114 -4.43 5.35 -11.95
C ALA A 114 -5.96 5.15 -12.09
N GLY A 115 -6.58 5.82 -13.07
CA GLY A 115 -8.00 5.70 -13.40
C GLY A 115 -8.33 4.74 -14.53
N LYS A 116 -7.34 4.21 -15.26
CA LYS A 116 -7.60 3.32 -16.42
C LYS A 116 -8.25 2.01 -15.96
N GLY A 117 -9.37 1.65 -16.62
CA GLY A 117 -10.10 0.40 -16.37
C GLY A 117 -10.85 0.36 -15.03
N LYS A 118 -11.02 1.49 -14.34
CA LYS A 118 -11.73 1.57 -13.06
C LYS A 118 -12.98 2.43 -13.17
N ASP A 119 -14.03 2.02 -12.48
CA ASP A 119 -15.20 2.85 -12.28
C ASP A 119 -14.87 3.96 -11.26
N LEU A 120 -14.61 5.16 -11.78
CA LEU A 120 -14.24 6.33 -10.98
C LEU A 120 -15.40 6.79 -10.09
N GLU A 121 -16.64 6.68 -10.56
CA GLU A 121 -17.81 7.01 -9.74
C GLU A 121 -17.98 6.04 -8.57
N ALA A 122 -17.82 4.74 -8.82
CA ALA A 122 -17.87 3.73 -7.76
C ALA A 122 -16.79 4.00 -6.71
N ASN A 123 -15.59 4.42 -7.12
CA ASN A 123 -14.53 4.81 -6.19
C ASN A 123 -14.93 6.03 -5.34
N VAL A 124 -15.56 7.04 -5.93
CA VAL A 124 -16.08 8.21 -5.17
C VAL A 124 -17.15 7.76 -4.17
N ARG A 125 -18.10 6.89 -4.58
CA ARG A 125 -19.14 6.35 -3.69
C ARG A 125 -18.53 5.53 -2.54
N ALA A 126 -17.51 4.73 -2.82
CA ALA A 126 -16.77 3.95 -1.82
C ALA A 126 -16.07 4.87 -0.80
N ARG A 127 -15.52 6.01 -1.25
CA ARG A 127 -14.95 7.03 -0.34
C ARG A 127 -16.01 7.65 0.55
N CYS A 128 -17.18 8.03 0.01
CA CYS A 128 -18.30 8.51 0.81
C CYS A 128 -18.73 7.51 1.89
N TRP A 129 -18.83 6.22 1.55
CA TRP A 129 -19.15 5.17 2.52
C TRP A 129 -18.08 5.01 3.60
N THR A 130 -16.80 5.13 3.22
CA THR A 130 -15.68 5.08 4.17
C THR A 130 -15.75 6.24 5.18
N PHE A 131 -16.07 7.46 4.73
CA PHE A 131 -16.30 8.59 5.63
C PHE A 131 -17.47 8.34 6.59
N LYS A 132 -18.59 7.79 6.09
CA LYS A 132 -19.71 7.39 6.94
C LYS A 132 -19.30 6.37 8.02
N LYS A 133 -18.48 5.37 7.67
CA LYS A 133 -17.92 4.41 8.64
C LYS A 133 -17.01 5.05 9.68
N LYS A 134 -16.35 6.15 9.35
CA LYS A 134 -15.49 6.92 10.28
C LYS A 134 -16.29 7.89 11.16
N GLY A 135 -17.62 7.88 11.10
CA GLY A 135 -18.48 8.79 11.87
C GLY A 135 -18.65 10.18 11.23
N TRP A 136 -18.22 10.36 9.98
CA TRP A 136 -18.44 11.61 9.24
C TRP A 136 -19.79 11.57 8.54
N GLN A 137 -20.43 12.72 8.41
CA GLN A 137 -21.70 12.86 7.71
C GLN A 137 -21.46 13.25 6.25
N VAL A 138 -22.06 12.49 5.34
CA VAL A 138 -22.08 12.84 3.91
C VAL A 138 -23.36 13.60 3.65
N VAL A 139 -23.25 14.91 3.38
CA VAL A 139 -24.37 15.80 3.06
C VAL A 139 -24.47 15.92 1.55
N LYS A 140 -25.70 15.91 1.04
CA LYS A 140 -26.02 16.22 -0.34
C LYS A 140 -26.92 17.45 -0.38
N ASP A 141 -26.56 18.41 -1.21
CA ASP A 141 -27.38 19.57 -1.52
C ASP A 141 -28.51 19.19 -2.51
N ASP A 142 -29.50 20.06 -2.71
CA ASP A 142 -30.60 19.91 -3.67
C ASP A 142 -30.10 19.65 -5.10
N LYS A 143 -28.91 20.18 -5.43
CA LYS A 143 -28.21 19.95 -6.70
C LYS A 143 -27.40 18.64 -6.74
N LYS A 144 -27.62 17.72 -5.79
CA LYS A 144 -26.89 16.46 -5.61
C LYS A 144 -25.36 16.64 -5.43
N ARG A 145 -24.93 17.83 -5.04
CA ARG A 145 -23.52 18.15 -4.74
C ARG A 145 -23.15 17.49 -3.41
N VAL A 146 -22.05 16.76 -3.38
CA VAL A 146 -21.65 15.94 -2.23
C VAL A 146 -20.62 16.70 -1.40
N LYS A 147 -20.82 16.74 -0.08
CA LYS A 147 -19.86 17.26 0.89
C LYS A 147 -19.74 16.31 2.07
N VAL A 148 -18.53 16.07 2.56
CA VAL A 148 -18.32 15.34 3.82
C VAL A 148 -18.04 16.33 4.94
N VAL A 149 -18.77 16.21 6.04
CA VAL A 149 -18.61 17.04 7.24
C VAL A 149 -18.33 16.12 8.42
N GLN A 150 -17.36 16.50 9.25
CA GLN A 150 -17.11 15.79 10.49
C GLN A 150 -18.25 16.10 11.44
N LYS A 151 -18.94 15.06 11.92
CA LYS A 151 -19.91 15.23 13.00
C LYS A 151 -19.08 15.60 14.24
N LYS A 152 -19.18 16.82 14.74
CA LYS A 152 -18.66 17.11 16.08
C LYS A 152 -19.42 16.19 17.03
N ALA A 153 -18.66 15.39 17.78
CA ALA A 153 -19.18 14.63 18.91
C ALA A 153 -19.73 15.61 19.95
#